data_AF-A0A7V4LFC7-F1
#
_entry.id   AF-A0A7V4LFC7-F1
#
_cell.length_a   1.000
_cell.length_b   1.000
_cell.length_c   1.000
_cell.angle_alpha   90.00
_cell.angle_beta   90.00
_cell.angle_gamma   90.00
#
_symmetry.space_group_name_H-M   'P 1'
#
loop_
_entity.id
_entity.type
_entity.pdbx_description
1 polymer ?
#
loop_
_entity_poly.entity_id
_entity_poly.type
_entity_poly.pdbx_seq_one_letter_code
_entity_poly.pdbx_strand_id
1 'polypeptide(L)'
;MRTAFPPLLALLALAAAPALRADPPVETPDDIVCRGFSAVGFSYAWGGECWCRDGCNPDLASCNAGTCTINPGGTGCPDCTHSGRYGADCSGFVTKAWQVPNPVAVEACDVFRYVADDFTSDNRYWDPVPMSSLQPADAAATSSHVVLIVGGRDGSGAWDIVEARGCAYGIVHRYRSLSGFVGARRINLTSCVCSAGDTQTEACGDCGSRRRECRDDCRWSAWSECDGPDPTGPDAACTVEGAVGECAVGRRVCVAGWLTCHAPSATTEICDGLDNDCDGVADNGTPAALGEGYPCTTGDGGPGVSDCVDGALVCVPHNGSDGGPGDVPTPDDAGDPRDGDVSRDGGPDVIYVYIEGDGCGCRVPAGSGGSALLPLLALLAPLARRRR
;
A
#
# COMPACT_ATOMS: atom_id res chain seq x y z
N MET A 1 -29.02 -14.74 -94.84
CA MET A 1 -29.27 -14.11 -93.52
C MET A 1 -28.68 -15.02 -92.44
N ARG A 2 -27.49 -14.70 -91.94
CA ARG A 2 -26.88 -15.35 -90.76
C ARG A 2 -26.56 -14.25 -89.78
N THR A 3 -27.39 -14.09 -88.76
CA THR A 3 -27.20 -13.14 -87.66
C THR A 3 -26.20 -13.72 -86.67
N ALA A 4 -25.04 -13.07 -86.54
CA ALA A 4 -24.04 -13.39 -85.55
C ALA A 4 -24.42 -12.76 -84.21
N PHE A 5 -24.55 -13.59 -83.16
CA PHE A 5 -24.62 -13.13 -81.78
C PHE A 5 -23.19 -12.91 -81.25
N PRO A 6 -22.88 -11.79 -80.56
CA PRO A 6 -21.60 -11.62 -79.90
C PRO A 6 -21.58 -12.41 -78.58
N PRO A 7 -20.40 -12.79 -78.06
CA PRO A 7 -20.29 -13.50 -76.81
C PRO A 7 -20.56 -12.53 -75.65
N LEU A 8 -21.39 -12.97 -74.71
CA LEU A 8 -21.63 -12.28 -73.45
C LEU A 8 -20.37 -12.42 -72.57
N LEU A 9 -19.53 -11.39 -72.50
CA LEU A 9 -18.50 -11.29 -71.48
C LEU A 9 -19.20 -11.02 -70.14
N ALA A 10 -19.32 -12.04 -69.29
CA ALA A 10 -19.67 -11.85 -67.90
C ALA A 10 -18.48 -11.18 -67.19
N LEU A 11 -18.55 -9.86 -67.00
CA LEU A 11 -17.70 -9.18 -66.03
C LEU A 11 -18.07 -9.70 -64.64
N LEU A 12 -17.25 -10.59 -64.08
CA LEU A 12 -17.25 -10.84 -62.64
C LEU A 12 -16.74 -9.55 -61.98
N ALA A 13 -17.65 -8.69 -61.55
CA ALA A 13 -17.32 -7.63 -60.62
C ALA A 13 -17.00 -8.31 -59.28
N LEU A 14 -15.71 -8.54 -58.99
CA LEU A 14 -15.25 -8.74 -57.62
C LEU A 14 -15.59 -7.44 -56.87
N ALA A 15 -16.71 -7.44 -56.16
CA ALA A 15 -16.95 -6.45 -55.14
C ALA A 15 -15.82 -6.62 -54.11
N ALA A 16 -14.85 -5.72 -54.12
CA ALA A 16 -13.91 -5.58 -53.02
C ALA A 16 -14.77 -5.20 -51.80
N ALA A 17 -15.04 -6.16 -50.93
CA ALA A 17 -15.50 -5.85 -49.59
C ALA A 17 -14.47 -4.87 -49.00
N PRO A 18 -14.89 -3.74 -48.40
CA PRO A 18 -13.95 -2.94 -47.63
C PRO A 18 -13.37 -3.88 -46.59
N ALA A 19 -12.04 -4.07 -46.62
CA ALA A 19 -11.37 -4.70 -45.50
C ALA A 19 -11.82 -3.95 -44.26
N LEU A 20 -12.48 -4.62 -43.32
CA LEU A 20 -12.67 -4.05 -42.00
C LEU A 20 -11.26 -3.66 -41.54
N ARG A 21 -10.95 -2.37 -41.49
CA ARG A 21 -9.82 -1.86 -40.74
C ARG A 21 -10.07 -2.35 -39.32
N ALA A 22 -9.26 -3.28 -38.84
CA ALA A 22 -9.24 -3.53 -37.42
C ALA A 22 -8.66 -2.27 -36.76
N ASP A 23 -9.41 -1.77 -35.77
CA ASP A 23 -9.03 -0.65 -34.94
C ASP A 23 -8.13 -1.16 -33.79
N PRO A 24 -7.25 -0.32 -33.24
CA PRO A 24 -6.50 -0.69 -32.04
C PRO A 24 -7.47 -1.08 -30.92
N PRO A 25 -7.07 -2.00 -30.04
CA PRO A 25 -7.92 -2.46 -28.95
C PRO A 25 -8.28 -1.29 -28.03
N VAL A 26 -9.40 -1.39 -27.32
CA VAL A 26 -9.70 -0.45 -26.24
C VAL A 26 -8.80 -0.79 -25.05
N GLU A 27 -7.93 0.13 -24.63
CA GLU A 27 -7.01 -0.09 -23.50
C GLU A 27 -6.87 1.16 -22.64
N THR A 28 -6.44 0.99 -21.40
CA THR A 28 -6.12 2.12 -20.54
C THR A 28 -4.74 2.69 -20.87
N PRO A 29 -4.47 3.98 -20.58
CA PRO A 29 -3.11 4.51 -20.64
C PRO A 29 -2.11 3.70 -19.81
N ASP A 30 -2.54 3.21 -18.64
CA ASP A 30 -1.69 2.43 -17.74
C ASP A 30 -1.26 1.10 -18.38
N ASP A 31 -2.15 0.41 -19.11
CA ASP A 31 -1.80 -0.83 -19.81
C ASP A 31 -0.72 -0.61 -20.88
N ILE A 32 -0.85 0.47 -21.66
CA ILE A 32 0.13 0.83 -22.70
C ILE A 32 1.47 1.23 -22.07
N VAL A 33 1.43 1.99 -20.98
CA VAL A 33 2.62 2.42 -20.25
C VAL A 33 3.33 1.23 -19.62
N CYS A 34 2.58 0.34 -18.96
CA CYS A 34 3.09 -0.92 -18.44
C CYS A 34 3.81 -1.70 -19.54
N ARG A 35 3.11 -1.97 -20.65
CA ARG A 35 3.70 -2.63 -21.81
C ARG A 35 4.99 -1.95 -22.27
N GLY A 36 5.02 -0.62 -22.34
CA GLY A 36 6.23 0.14 -22.63
C GLY A 36 7.38 -0.14 -21.66
N PHE A 37 7.11 -0.21 -20.36
CA PHE A 37 8.11 -0.53 -19.33
C PHE A 37 8.67 -1.96 -19.43
N SER A 38 7.89 -2.94 -19.88
CA SER A 38 8.42 -4.31 -20.08
C SER A 38 9.54 -4.41 -21.11
N ALA A 39 9.69 -3.42 -21.98
CA ALA A 39 10.78 -3.36 -22.96
C ALA A 39 12.09 -2.79 -22.39
N VAL A 40 12.07 -2.13 -21.23
CA VAL A 40 13.24 -1.45 -20.68
C VAL A 40 14.36 -2.44 -20.39
N GLY A 41 15.57 -2.13 -20.87
CA GLY A 41 16.75 -2.98 -20.74
C GLY A 41 16.94 -3.99 -21.88
N PHE A 42 15.95 -4.18 -22.77
CA PHE A 42 16.19 -4.88 -24.03
C PHE A 42 17.07 -4.05 -24.97
N SER A 43 17.84 -4.75 -25.81
CA SER A 43 18.79 -4.12 -26.72
C SER A 43 18.09 -3.36 -27.85
N TYR A 44 18.82 -2.39 -28.40
CA TYR A 44 18.37 -1.69 -29.60
C TYR A 44 18.60 -2.58 -30.82
N ALA A 45 17.63 -2.66 -31.72
CA ALA A 45 17.76 -3.40 -32.97
C ALA A 45 17.22 -2.57 -34.12
N TRP A 46 18.09 -2.10 -35.03
CA TRP A 46 17.63 -1.33 -36.20
C TRP A 46 16.65 -2.18 -37.03
N GLY A 47 15.42 -1.69 -37.19
CA GLY A 47 14.34 -2.41 -37.86
C GLY A 47 13.67 -3.51 -37.05
N GLY A 48 14.03 -3.69 -35.78
CA GLY A 48 13.41 -4.66 -34.86
C GLY A 48 12.26 -4.08 -34.05
N GLU A 49 11.41 -4.96 -33.53
CA GLU A 49 10.14 -4.56 -32.91
C GLU A 49 9.63 -5.56 -31.86
N CYS A 50 10.49 -6.36 -31.23
CA CYS A 50 10.00 -7.39 -30.29
C CYS A 50 10.84 -7.51 -29.01
N TRP A 51 10.18 -7.81 -27.91
CA TRP A 51 10.79 -8.13 -26.62
C TRP A 51 10.00 -9.20 -25.88
N CYS A 52 10.54 -9.68 -24.79
CA CYS A 52 9.93 -10.80 -24.08
C CYS A 52 8.87 -10.33 -23.08
N ARG A 53 7.66 -10.88 -23.22
CA ARG A 53 6.52 -10.78 -22.29
C ARG A 53 5.92 -9.37 -22.17
N ASP A 54 4.59 -9.31 -22.14
CA ASP A 54 3.85 -8.11 -21.76
C ASP A 54 3.74 -7.99 -20.22
N GLY A 55 3.58 -6.79 -19.69
CA GLY A 55 3.51 -6.51 -18.26
C GLY A 55 4.17 -5.18 -17.90
N CYS A 56 4.24 -4.83 -16.61
CA CYS A 56 4.79 -3.53 -16.17
C CYS A 56 6.30 -3.55 -15.85
N ASN A 57 6.95 -4.71 -15.92
CA ASN A 57 8.36 -4.88 -15.58
C ASN A 57 9.05 -5.75 -16.66
N PRO A 58 10.31 -5.48 -16.99
CA PRO A 58 11.04 -6.28 -17.96
C PRO A 58 11.47 -7.65 -17.40
N ASP A 59 11.31 -8.70 -18.20
CA ASP A 59 11.75 -10.07 -17.85
C ASP A 59 13.12 -10.39 -18.47
N LEU A 60 14.16 -9.75 -17.94
CA LEU A 60 15.55 -9.95 -18.39
C LEU A 60 16.21 -11.20 -17.78
N ALA A 61 15.59 -11.78 -16.74
CA ALA A 61 16.07 -12.99 -16.09
C ALA A 61 15.73 -14.24 -16.90
N SER A 62 14.52 -14.28 -17.47
CA SER A 62 14.05 -15.43 -18.26
C SER A 62 14.35 -15.31 -19.75
N CYS A 63 14.63 -14.10 -20.24
CA CYS A 63 14.81 -13.82 -21.66
C CYS A 63 16.09 -13.02 -21.92
N ASN A 64 16.85 -13.42 -22.94
CA ASN A 64 18.05 -12.70 -23.35
C ASN A 64 17.65 -11.39 -24.08
N ALA A 65 18.14 -10.27 -23.57
CA ALA A 65 17.91 -8.91 -24.06
C ALA A 65 18.37 -8.66 -25.52
N GLY A 66 19.13 -9.59 -26.10
CA GLY A 66 19.85 -9.39 -27.35
C GLY A 66 21.08 -8.51 -27.14
N THR A 67 21.86 -8.31 -28.19
CA THR A 67 23.08 -7.51 -28.15
C THR A 67 23.17 -6.65 -29.39
N CYS A 68 23.32 -5.34 -29.16
CA CYS A 68 23.60 -4.39 -30.22
C CYS A 68 25.08 -4.02 -30.21
N THR A 69 25.70 -4.02 -31.39
CA THR A 69 27.08 -3.60 -31.60
C THR A 69 27.12 -2.43 -32.58
N ILE A 70 27.75 -1.32 -32.19
CA ILE A 70 27.93 -0.17 -33.08
C ILE A 70 28.91 -0.55 -34.18
N ASN A 71 28.52 -0.31 -35.44
CA ASN A 71 29.41 -0.59 -36.57
C ASN A 71 30.59 0.40 -36.56
N PRO A 72 31.80 -0.01 -36.99
CA PRO A 72 32.96 0.88 -37.01
C PRO A 72 32.68 2.21 -37.73
N GLY A 73 32.91 3.33 -37.04
CA GLY A 73 32.66 4.69 -37.56
C GLY A 73 31.20 5.15 -37.51
N GLY A 74 30.28 4.29 -37.03
CA GLY A 74 28.86 4.60 -36.90
C GLY A 74 28.47 5.30 -35.59
N THR A 75 27.27 5.87 -35.57
CA THR A 75 26.66 6.49 -34.38
C THR A 75 25.86 5.49 -33.53
N GLY A 76 25.63 4.27 -34.05
CA GLY A 76 24.79 3.25 -33.42
C GLY A 76 23.30 3.39 -33.70
N CYS A 77 22.90 4.30 -34.60
CA CYS A 77 21.54 4.45 -35.11
C CYS A 77 21.60 5.23 -36.45
N PRO A 78 21.37 4.61 -37.62
CA PRO A 78 21.06 3.18 -37.82
C PRO A 78 22.28 2.25 -37.81
N ASP A 79 23.50 2.80 -37.80
CA ASP A 79 24.75 2.07 -38.08
C ASP A 79 25.16 1.12 -36.94
N CYS A 80 24.45 0.00 -36.84
CA CYS A 80 24.69 -1.05 -35.86
C CYS A 80 24.36 -2.44 -36.42
N THR A 81 24.89 -3.46 -35.74
CA THR A 81 24.54 -4.86 -35.94
C THR A 81 23.87 -5.38 -34.68
N HIS A 82 22.80 -6.14 -34.82
CA HIS A 82 22.10 -6.78 -33.71
C HIS A 82 22.25 -8.31 -33.75
N SER A 83 22.26 -8.94 -32.58
CA SER A 83 22.28 -10.38 -32.41
C SER A 83 21.38 -10.81 -31.25
N GLY A 84 20.85 -12.03 -31.31
CA GLY A 84 19.83 -12.49 -30.39
C GLY A 84 18.42 -12.25 -30.93
N ARG A 85 17.40 -12.74 -30.21
CA ARG A 85 16.01 -12.70 -30.67
C ARG A 85 15.33 -11.36 -30.42
N TYR A 86 15.56 -10.78 -29.25
CA TYR A 86 14.80 -9.63 -28.78
C TYR A 86 15.60 -8.34 -28.92
N GLY A 87 14.88 -7.29 -29.28
CA GLY A 87 15.37 -5.93 -29.47
C GLY A 87 14.41 -5.14 -30.34
N ALA A 88 14.41 -3.83 -30.16
CA ALA A 88 13.59 -2.95 -30.97
C ALA A 88 14.29 -1.63 -31.31
N ASP A 89 13.90 -1.02 -32.42
CA ASP A 89 14.18 0.38 -32.69
C ASP A 89 13.04 1.27 -32.16
N CYS A 90 13.16 2.59 -32.40
CA CYS A 90 12.22 3.56 -31.84
C CYS A 90 10.78 3.30 -32.29
N SER A 91 10.56 3.08 -33.59
CA SER A 91 9.21 2.94 -34.14
C SER A 91 8.66 1.53 -33.97
N GLY A 92 9.50 0.50 -34.03
CA GLY A 92 9.15 -0.87 -33.67
C GLY A 92 8.68 -0.98 -32.21
N PHE A 93 9.42 -0.37 -31.28
CA PHE A 93 9.04 -0.30 -29.86
C PHE A 93 7.66 0.35 -29.67
N VAL A 94 7.47 1.56 -30.19
CA VAL A 94 6.21 2.30 -29.96
C VAL A 94 5.04 1.63 -30.68
N THR A 95 5.25 1.03 -31.87
CA THR A 95 4.23 0.27 -32.59
C THR A 95 3.65 -0.84 -31.70
N LYS A 96 4.52 -1.62 -31.05
CA LYS A 96 4.09 -2.69 -30.14
C LYS A 96 3.49 -2.17 -28.86
N ALA A 97 4.05 -1.12 -28.26
CA ALA A 97 3.49 -0.52 -27.05
C ALA A 97 2.03 -0.11 -27.30
N TRP A 98 1.78 0.50 -28.46
CA TRP A 98 0.47 1.00 -28.86
C TRP A 98 -0.46 -0.01 -29.53
N GLN A 99 0.03 -1.20 -29.91
CA GLN A 99 -0.77 -2.24 -30.56
C GLN A 99 -1.46 -1.73 -31.84
N VAL A 100 -0.74 -0.92 -32.64
CA VAL A 100 -1.21 -0.34 -33.91
C VAL A 100 -0.50 -1.01 -35.09
N PRO A 101 -1.18 -1.28 -36.23
CA PRO A 101 -2.61 -1.03 -36.50
C PRO A 101 -3.54 -2.08 -35.84
N ASN A 102 -2.99 -3.22 -35.42
CA ASN A 102 -3.72 -4.32 -34.80
C ASN A 102 -2.97 -4.79 -33.55
N PRO A 103 -3.66 -5.46 -32.61
CA PRO A 103 -2.98 -6.16 -31.54
C PRO A 103 -1.95 -7.17 -32.07
N VAL A 104 -0.70 -7.00 -31.65
CA VAL A 104 0.39 -7.95 -31.90
C VAL A 104 1.16 -8.15 -30.60
N ALA A 105 1.25 -9.40 -30.17
CA ALA A 105 2.03 -9.79 -28.99
C ALA A 105 3.46 -9.24 -29.06
N VAL A 106 4.00 -8.79 -27.93
CA VAL A 106 5.31 -8.12 -27.87
C VAL A 106 6.47 -9.05 -28.26
N GLU A 107 6.30 -10.36 -28.05
CA GLU A 107 7.29 -11.39 -28.38
C GLU A 107 7.28 -11.86 -29.86
N ALA A 108 6.31 -11.40 -30.64
CA ALA A 108 6.21 -11.69 -32.07
C ALA A 108 7.12 -10.73 -32.85
N CYS A 109 8.17 -11.27 -33.47
CA CYS A 109 9.10 -10.54 -34.33
C CYS A 109 8.72 -10.70 -35.82
N ASP A 110 9.35 -9.92 -36.68
CA ASP A 110 9.15 -9.84 -38.13
C ASP A 110 7.73 -9.47 -38.54
N VAL A 111 7.11 -8.53 -37.82
CA VAL A 111 5.75 -8.05 -38.07
C VAL A 111 5.73 -6.64 -38.70
N PHE A 112 4.55 -6.23 -39.18
CA PHE A 112 4.37 -4.86 -39.68
C PHE A 112 4.72 -3.83 -38.61
N ARG A 113 5.42 -2.76 -39.03
CA ARG A 113 5.82 -1.66 -38.19
C ARG A 113 5.55 -0.33 -38.87
N TYR A 114 5.20 0.67 -38.06
CA TYR A 114 5.21 2.06 -38.47
C TYR A 114 6.65 2.58 -38.50
N VAL A 115 6.91 3.61 -39.31
CA VAL A 115 8.12 4.43 -39.16
C VAL A 115 7.83 5.59 -38.21
N ALA A 116 8.88 6.24 -37.68
CA ALA A 116 8.73 7.27 -36.66
C ALA A 116 7.78 8.42 -37.09
N ASP A 117 7.90 8.88 -38.34
CA ASP A 117 7.07 9.98 -38.87
C ASP A 117 5.58 9.64 -38.84
N ASP A 118 5.22 8.38 -39.14
CA ASP A 118 3.84 7.96 -39.29
C ASP A 118 3.02 8.30 -38.04
N PHE A 119 3.57 8.10 -36.84
CA PHE A 119 2.92 8.37 -35.54
C PHE A 119 2.38 9.79 -35.39
N THR A 120 2.81 10.74 -36.24
CA THR A 120 2.32 12.12 -36.24
C THR A 120 1.74 12.56 -37.58
N SER A 121 1.83 11.73 -38.63
CA SER A 121 1.35 12.04 -39.99
C SER A 121 0.17 11.17 -40.48
N ASP A 122 0.00 9.92 -40.02
CA ASP A 122 -1.13 9.04 -40.37
C ASP A 122 -2.24 9.02 -39.30
N ASN A 123 -3.15 9.98 -39.33
CA ASN A 123 -4.20 10.17 -38.29
C ASN A 123 -5.33 9.13 -38.30
N ARG A 124 -5.04 7.89 -38.67
CA ARG A 124 -6.01 6.78 -38.74
C ARG A 124 -6.30 6.17 -37.38
N TYR A 125 -5.28 6.11 -36.51
CA TYR A 125 -5.36 5.46 -35.20
C TYR A 125 -4.97 6.40 -34.06
N TRP A 126 -4.76 7.67 -34.35
CA TRP A 126 -4.38 8.68 -33.37
C TRP A 126 -4.80 10.08 -33.79
N ASP A 127 -4.94 10.92 -32.78
CA ASP A 127 -5.17 12.35 -32.89
C ASP A 127 -3.89 13.12 -32.55
N PRO A 128 -3.47 14.09 -33.36
CA PRO A 128 -2.41 15.02 -32.98
C PRO A 128 -2.80 15.78 -31.71
N VAL A 129 -1.88 15.84 -30.73
CA VAL A 129 -2.08 16.57 -29.47
C VAL A 129 -0.99 17.61 -29.25
N PRO A 130 -1.33 18.79 -28.70
CA PRO A 130 -0.32 19.76 -28.28
C PRO A 130 0.72 19.15 -27.33
N MET A 131 1.99 19.51 -27.50
CA MET A 131 3.07 19.07 -26.61
C MET A 131 2.86 19.49 -25.13
N SER A 132 1.99 20.46 -24.86
CA SER A 132 1.60 20.88 -23.52
C SER A 132 0.51 20.02 -22.88
N SER A 133 -0.23 19.25 -23.69
CA SER A 133 -1.32 18.38 -23.23
C SER A 133 -0.98 16.89 -23.29
N LEU A 134 0.31 16.56 -23.53
CA LEU A 134 0.77 15.19 -23.48
C LEU A 134 0.45 14.57 -22.11
N GLN A 135 0.06 13.32 -22.14
CA GLN A 135 -0.23 12.50 -20.98
C GLN A 135 0.43 11.12 -21.14
N PRO A 136 0.49 10.30 -20.08
CA PRO A 136 0.97 8.92 -20.21
C PRO A 136 0.22 8.16 -21.32
N ALA A 137 0.94 7.27 -22.00
CA ALA A 137 0.55 6.57 -23.21
C ALA A 137 0.51 7.39 -24.50
N ASP A 138 0.69 8.72 -24.47
CA ASP A 138 0.88 9.49 -25.71
C ASP A 138 2.24 9.16 -26.36
N ALA A 139 2.33 9.35 -27.68
CA ALA A 139 3.57 9.27 -28.42
C ALA A 139 4.05 10.69 -28.71
N ALA A 140 5.36 10.86 -28.78
CA ALA A 140 5.95 12.07 -29.32
C ALA A 140 6.95 11.67 -30.40
N ALA A 141 6.81 12.23 -31.60
CA ALA A 141 7.68 11.88 -32.74
C ALA A 141 8.29 13.09 -33.44
N THR A 142 9.41 12.85 -34.10
CA THR A 142 9.96 13.61 -35.22
C THR A 142 9.94 12.74 -36.46
N SER A 143 10.42 13.25 -37.60
CA SER A 143 10.56 12.44 -38.82
C SER A 143 11.53 11.26 -38.69
N SER A 144 12.34 11.19 -37.63
CA SER A 144 13.39 10.17 -37.46
C SER A 144 13.40 9.45 -36.12
N HIS A 145 12.59 9.87 -35.15
CA HIS A 145 12.58 9.27 -33.82
C HIS A 145 11.21 9.39 -33.16
N VAL A 146 10.78 8.36 -32.43
CA VAL A 146 9.54 8.38 -31.65
C VAL A 146 9.79 7.84 -30.25
N VAL A 147 9.07 8.39 -29.28
CA VAL A 147 9.15 8.00 -27.87
C VAL A 147 7.75 7.78 -27.29
N LEU A 148 7.67 6.97 -26.25
CA LEU A 148 6.44 6.77 -25.46
C LEU A 148 6.49 7.67 -24.22
N ILE A 149 5.47 8.48 -24.02
CA ILE A 149 5.28 9.24 -22.78
C ILE A 149 4.76 8.28 -21.71
N VAL A 150 5.44 8.20 -20.57
CA VAL A 150 5.06 7.29 -19.46
C VAL A 150 4.70 8.02 -18.19
N GLY A 151 4.95 9.32 -18.11
CA GLY A 151 4.69 10.12 -16.92
C GLY A 151 4.66 11.63 -17.21
N GLY A 152 4.68 12.40 -16.12
CA GLY A 152 4.67 13.86 -16.16
C GLY A 152 6.03 14.47 -16.50
N ARG A 153 6.15 15.78 -16.30
CA ARG A 153 7.43 16.48 -16.43
C ARG A 153 8.16 16.54 -15.10
N ASP A 154 9.49 16.48 -15.15
CA ASP A 154 10.34 16.79 -14.00
C ASP A 154 10.40 18.31 -13.73
N GLY A 155 11.14 18.71 -12.69
CA GLY A 155 11.33 20.11 -12.32
C GLY A 155 12.06 20.96 -13.37
N SER A 156 12.73 20.35 -14.35
CA SER A 156 13.37 21.02 -15.49
C SER A 156 12.45 21.15 -16.71
N GLY A 157 11.25 20.54 -16.65
CA GLY A 157 10.31 20.49 -17.76
C GLY A 157 10.59 19.37 -18.76
N ALA A 158 11.52 18.44 -18.47
CA ALA A 158 11.78 17.26 -19.27
C ALA A 158 10.68 16.21 -19.03
N TRP A 159 10.25 15.54 -20.10
CA TRP A 159 9.20 14.54 -20.05
C TRP A 159 9.73 13.19 -19.59
N ASP A 160 8.94 12.51 -18.78
CA ASP A 160 9.15 11.11 -18.41
C ASP A 160 8.80 10.17 -19.57
N ILE A 161 9.80 9.49 -20.12
CA ILE A 161 9.66 8.70 -21.35
C ILE A 161 10.32 7.33 -21.27
N VAL A 162 9.83 6.42 -22.12
CA VAL A 162 10.59 5.24 -22.55
C VAL A 162 10.93 5.40 -24.03
N GLU A 163 12.18 5.11 -24.38
CA GLU A 163 12.67 5.20 -25.75
C GLU A 163 13.71 4.12 -26.09
N ALA A 164 13.65 3.59 -27.32
CA ALA A 164 14.75 2.84 -27.92
C ALA A 164 15.79 3.84 -28.45
N ARG A 165 16.76 4.19 -27.59
CA ARG A 165 17.62 5.36 -27.77
C ARG A 165 18.73 5.17 -28.81
N GLY A 166 19.08 3.92 -29.10
CA GLY A 166 20.17 3.55 -30.00
C GLY A 166 21.09 2.51 -29.38
N CYS A 167 22.00 2.00 -30.19
CA CYS A 167 22.81 0.81 -29.89
C CYS A 167 23.61 0.87 -28.59
N ALA A 168 24.14 2.04 -28.23
CA ALA A 168 24.91 2.22 -26.98
C ALA A 168 24.07 2.06 -25.71
N TYR A 169 22.75 2.18 -25.81
CA TYR A 169 21.85 2.31 -24.66
C TYR A 169 20.77 1.22 -24.61
N GLY A 170 20.27 0.79 -25.77
CA GLY A 170 19.07 -0.04 -25.82
C GLY A 170 17.79 0.76 -25.58
N ILE A 171 16.80 0.08 -25.04
CA ILE A 171 15.52 0.65 -24.62
C ILE A 171 15.65 1.11 -23.17
N VAL A 172 15.39 2.39 -22.92
CA VAL A 172 15.65 3.03 -21.63
C VAL A 172 14.47 3.87 -21.16
N HIS A 173 14.27 3.91 -19.85
CA HIS A 173 13.40 4.84 -19.15
C HIS A 173 14.21 6.05 -18.67
N ARG A 174 13.77 7.28 -18.98
CA ARG A 174 14.47 8.51 -18.60
C ARG A 174 13.62 9.77 -18.78
N TYR A 175 14.10 10.86 -18.19
CA TYR A 175 13.62 12.21 -18.50
C TYR A 175 14.34 12.80 -19.74
N ARG A 176 13.58 13.38 -20.67
CA ARG A 176 14.09 13.99 -21.91
C ARG A 176 13.34 15.27 -22.30
N SER A 177 14.08 16.27 -22.76
CA SER A 177 13.49 17.41 -23.47
C SER A 177 13.06 17.01 -24.88
N LEU A 178 11.79 17.27 -25.21
CA LEU A 178 11.16 16.92 -26.48
C LEU A 178 10.97 18.14 -27.40
N SER A 179 11.93 19.06 -27.38
CA SER A 179 11.93 20.18 -28.32
C SER A 179 11.93 19.68 -29.77
N GLY A 180 11.02 20.19 -30.60
CA GLY A 180 10.86 19.80 -32.01
C GLY A 180 10.05 18.53 -32.27
N PHE A 181 9.54 17.88 -31.22
CA PHE A 181 8.62 16.74 -31.36
C PHE A 181 7.18 17.22 -31.53
N VAL A 182 6.37 16.37 -32.18
CA VAL A 182 4.92 16.51 -32.28
C VAL A 182 4.28 15.38 -31.47
N GLY A 183 3.23 15.71 -30.72
CA GLY A 183 2.50 14.77 -29.89
C GLY A 183 1.37 14.09 -30.66
N ALA A 184 1.13 12.82 -30.35
CA ALA A 184 -0.03 12.07 -30.82
C ALA A 184 -0.63 11.25 -29.68
N ARG A 185 -1.95 11.10 -29.71
CA ARG A 185 -2.72 10.32 -28.75
C ARG A 185 -3.47 9.22 -29.47
N ARG A 186 -3.32 7.97 -29.03
CA ARG A 186 -4.05 6.84 -29.61
C ARG A 186 -5.56 7.03 -29.45
N ILE A 187 -6.34 6.67 -30.47
CA ILE A 187 -7.79 6.50 -30.33
C ILE A 187 -8.10 5.26 -29.48
N ASN A 188 -9.35 5.12 -29.02
CA ASN A 188 -9.80 4.00 -28.18
C ASN A 188 -9.02 3.86 -26.85
N LEU A 189 -8.46 4.96 -26.32
CA LEU A 189 -8.01 5.00 -24.94
C LEU A 189 -9.22 5.08 -24.00
N THR A 190 -9.31 4.17 -23.05
CA THR A 190 -10.31 4.24 -21.98
C THR A 190 -9.68 4.81 -20.71
N SER A 191 -10.40 5.70 -20.02
CA SER A 191 -10.04 6.08 -18.64
C SER A 191 -10.55 5.07 -17.61
N CYS A 192 -11.28 4.04 -18.05
CA CYS A 192 -11.95 3.07 -17.21
C CYS A 192 -11.05 1.86 -16.96
N VAL A 193 -10.60 1.71 -15.71
CA VAL A 193 -9.82 0.54 -15.24
C VAL A 193 -10.71 -0.55 -14.64
N CYS A 194 -12.01 -0.28 -14.54
CA CYS A 194 -13.05 -1.15 -13.98
C CYS A 194 -14.44 -0.64 -14.40
N SER A 195 -15.48 -1.46 -14.21
CA SER A 195 -16.88 -1.07 -14.43
C SER A 195 -17.52 -0.62 -13.12
N ALA A 196 -18.36 0.43 -13.16
CA ALA A 196 -19.05 0.93 -11.98
C ALA A 196 -19.80 -0.20 -11.24
N GLY A 197 -19.56 -0.32 -9.94
CA GLY A 197 -20.11 -1.39 -9.09
C GLY A 197 -19.28 -2.68 -9.06
N ASP A 198 -18.21 -2.80 -9.85
CA ASP A 198 -17.25 -3.89 -9.69
C ASP A 198 -16.62 -3.83 -8.30
N THR A 199 -16.35 -4.98 -7.70
CA THR A 199 -15.66 -5.03 -6.41
C THR A 199 -14.49 -6.00 -6.44
N GLN A 200 -13.42 -5.65 -5.73
CA GLN A 200 -12.25 -6.50 -5.55
C GLN A 200 -12.02 -6.72 -4.06
N THR A 201 -11.57 -7.93 -3.73
CA THR A 201 -11.16 -8.31 -2.38
C THR A 201 -9.79 -8.96 -2.49
N GLU A 202 -8.90 -8.61 -1.58
CA GLU A 202 -7.59 -9.26 -1.44
C GLU A 202 -7.26 -9.50 0.03
N ALA A 203 -6.39 -10.47 0.27
CA ALA A 203 -5.86 -10.73 1.60
C ALA A 203 -4.97 -9.56 2.05
N CYS A 204 -4.98 -9.27 3.35
CA CYS A 204 -4.09 -8.29 3.96
C CYS A 204 -3.70 -8.73 5.36
N GLY A 205 -2.43 -8.51 5.72
CA GLY A 205 -1.86 -9.05 6.96
C GLY A 205 -1.93 -10.58 7.02
N ASP A 206 -2.02 -11.11 8.24
CA ASP A 206 -2.03 -12.55 8.54
C ASP A 206 -3.43 -13.15 8.60
N CYS A 207 -4.46 -12.33 8.89
CA CYS A 207 -5.83 -12.81 9.13
C CYS A 207 -6.93 -11.95 8.46
N GLY A 208 -6.55 -10.89 7.74
CA GLY A 208 -7.48 -9.90 7.22
C GLY A 208 -7.76 -10.00 5.72
N SER A 209 -8.80 -9.28 5.31
CA SER A 209 -9.10 -8.96 3.93
C SER A 209 -9.47 -7.49 3.81
N ARG A 210 -9.21 -6.91 2.63
CA ARG A 210 -9.63 -5.54 2.31
C ARG A 210 -10.37 -5.53 0.99
N ARG A 211 -11.32 -4.61 0.88
CA ARG A 211 -12.22 -4.48 -0.28
C ARG A 211 -12.10 -3.09 -0.90
N ARG A 212 -12.26 -3.02 -2.22
CA ARG A 212 -12.48 -1.76 -2.95
C ARG A 212 -13.59 -1.93 -3.97
N GLU A 213 -14.19 -0.81 -4.36
CA GLU A 213 -15.28 -0.75 -5.33
C GLU A 213 -14.92 0.21 -6.46
N CYS A 214 -15.33 -0.13 -7.67
CA CYS A 214 -15.19 0.73 -8.82
C CYS A 214 -16.33 1.75 -8.85
N ARG A 215 -15.95 3.02 -8.91
CA ARG A 215 -16.88 4.14 -8.94
C ARG A 215 -17.38 4.42 -10.36
N ASP A 216 -18.36 5.30 -10.48
CA ASP A 216 -18.94 5.75 -11.76
C ASP A 216 -17.96 6.50 -12.67
N ASP A 217 -16.83 6.99 -12.13
CA ASP A 217 -15.70 7.54 -12.90
C ASP A 217 -14.75 6.44 -13.44
N CYS A 218 -15.19 5.18 -13.33
CA CYS A 218 -14.47 3.98 -13.70
C CYS A 218 -13.10 3.82 -13.04
N ARG A 219 -12.95 4.32 -11.81
CA ARG A 219 -11.76 4.17 -11.00
C ARG A 219 -12.06 3.38 -9.75
N TRP A 220 -11.12 2.54 -9.36
CA TRP A 220 -11.14 1.89 -8.07
C TRP A 220 -11.09 2.93 -6.95
N SER A 221 -11.94 2.75 -5.94
CA SER A 221 -11.80 3.44 -4.67
C SER A 221 -10.47 3.07 -4.00
N ALA A 222 -10.10 3.86 -2.99
CA ALA A 222 -9.11 3.39 -2.02
C ALA A 222 -9.57 2.04 -1.44
N TRP A 223 -8.61 1.18 -1.11
CA TRP A 223 -8.87 -0.02 -0.32
C TRP A 223 -9.47 0.36 1.02
N SER A 224 -10.43 -0.44 1.50
CA SER A 224 -10.90 -0.38 2.88
C SER A 224 -9.74 -0.63 3.84
N GLU A 225 -9.96 -0.31 5.11
CA GLU A 225 -9.12 -0.84 6.18
C GLU A 225 -9.09 -2.36 6.12
N CYS A 226 -7.96 -2.92 6.57
CA CYS A 226 -7.80 -4.36 6.64
C CYS A 226 -8.57 -4.88 7.83
N ASP A 227 -9.50 -5.80 7.61
CA ASP A 227 -10.33 -6.38 8.67
C ASP A 227 -10.56 -7.87 8.42
N GLY A 228 -10.74 -8.64 9.49
CA GLY A 228 -10.81 -10.10 9.40
C GLY A 228 -11.43 -10.70 10.65
N PRO A 229 -12.09 -11.87 10.52
CA PRO A 229 -12.64 -12.56 11.67
C PRO A 229 -11.51 -13.10 12.57
N ASP A 230 -11.76 -13.14 13.88
CA ASP A 230 -10.90 -13.88 14.80
C ASP A 230 -10.83 -15.36 14.39
N PRO A 231 -9.64 -15.99 14.46
CA PRO A 231 -9.50 -17.41 14.21
C PRO A 231 -10.33 -18.22 15.22
N THR A 232 -10.85 -19.37 14.78
CA THR A 232 -11.69 -20.26 15.59
C THR A 232 -11.04 -21.64 15.73
N GLY A 233 -11.48 -22.41 16.72
CA GLY A 233 -10.96 -23.77 16.94
C GLY A 233 -9.49 -23.76 17.40
N PRO A 234 -8.66 -24.72 16.95
CA PRO A 234 -7.27 -24.84 17.39
C PRO A 234 -6.40 -23.62 17.09
N ASP A 235 -6.69 -22.89 16.01
CA ASP A 235 -5.92 -21.73 15.58
C ASP A 235 -6.19 -20.49 16.45
N ALA A 236 -7.25 -20.52 17.28
CA ALA A 236 -7.59 -19.46 18.21
C ALA A 236 -6.65 -19.40 19.42
N ALA A 237 -6.04 -20.51 19.85
CA ALA A 237 -5.24 -20.54 21.08
C ALA A 237 -3.80 -20.08 20.85
N CYS A 238 -3.29 -19.15 21.65
CA CYS A 238 -1.91 -18.67 21.59
C CYS A 238 -1.25 -18.61 22.96
N THR A 239 0.08 -18.50 22.95
CA THR A 239 0.88 -18.30 24.16
C THR A 239 1.74 -17.06 24.05
N VAL A 240 1.90 -16.31 25.14
CA VAL A 240 2.76 -15.12 25.20
C VAL A 240 4.17 -15.55 25.64
N GLU A 241 5.18 -15.27 24.83
CA GLU A 241 6.56 -15.63 25.15
C GLU A 241 7.05 -14.89 26.40
N GLY A 242 7.56 -15.65 27.39
CA GLY A 242 8.06 -15.11 28.65
C GLY A 242 7.01 -14.80 29.70
N ALA A 243 5.72 -14.92 29.39
CA ALA A 243 4.65 -14.88 30.39
C ALA A 243 4.52 -16.25 31.10
N VAL A 244 4.04 -16.22 32.34
CA VAL A 244 3.81 -17.38 33.21
C VAL A 244 2.35 -17.39 33.69
N GLY A 245 1.94 -18.50 34.30
CA GLY A 245 0.59 -18.65 34.85
C GLY A 245 -0.51 -18.46 33.80
N GLU A 246 -1.62 -17.88 34.24
CA GLU A 246 -2.79 -17.61 33.41
C GLU A 246 -2.52 -16.53 32.34
N CYS A 247 -1.55 -15.64 32.57
CA CYS A 247 -1.13 -14.64 31.59
C CYS A 247 -0.38 -15.24 30.41
N ALA A 248 0.11 -16.48 30.51
CA ALA A 248 0.82 -17.15 29.43
C ALA A 248 -0.11 -17.63 28.32
N VAL A 249 -1.39 -17.86 28.61
CA VAL A 249 -2.36 -18.45 27.68
C VAL A 249 -3.35 -17.38 27.23
N GLY A 250 -3.53 -17.25 25.91
CA GLY A 250 -4.41 -16.25 25.32
C GLY A 250 -5.18 -16.76 24.12
N ARG A 251 -5.98 -15.85 23.55
CA ARG A 251 -6.69 -16.06 22.29
C ARG A 251 -6.17 -15.12 21.22
N ARG A 252 -5.90 -15.63 20.03
CA ARG A 252 -5.56 -14.82 18.85
C ARG A 252 -6.79 -14.02 18.43
N VAL A 253 -6.58 -12.72 18.25
CA VAL A 253 -7.56 -11.78 17.72
C VAL A 253 -7.01 -11.14 16.46
N CYS A 254 -7.86 -10.91 15.48
CA CYS A 254 -7.48 -10.21 14.25
C CYS A 254 -7.69 -8.72 14.42
N VAL A 255 -6.59 -7.96 14.53
CA VAL A 255 -6.65 -6.51 14.69
C VAL A 255 -5.92 -5.85 13.54
N ALA A 256 -6.68 -5.11 12.72
CA ALA A 256 -6.17 -4.45 11.51
C ALA A 256 -5.41 -5.39 10.54
N GLY A 257 -5.85 -6.65 10.46
CA GLY A 257 -5.24 -7.70 9.64
C GLY A 257 -4.12 -8.50 10.32
N TRP A 258 -3.71 -8.15 11.53
CA TRP A 258 -2.62 -8.83 12.24
C TRP A 258 -3.15 -9.72 13.35
N LEU A 259 -2.62 -10.94 13.42
CA LEU A 259 -2.91 -11.85 14.51
C LEU A 259 -2.17 -11.38 15.77
N THR A 260 -2.94 -10.93 16.75
CA THR A 260 -2.43 -10.52 18.06
C THR A 260 -2.84 -11.53 19.10
N CYS A 261 -1.93 -11.96 19.98
CA CYS A 261 -2.31 -12.80 21.11
C CYS A 261 -2.86 -11.92 22.23
N HIS A 262 -4.14 -12.08 22.56
CA HIS A 262 -4.78 -11.41 23.69
C HIS A 262 -4.85 -12.38 24.87
N ALA A 263 -3.92 -12.20 25.81
CA ALA A 263 -3.90 -12.90 27.10
C ALA A 263 -4.54 -12.03 28.19
N PRO A 264 -5.09 -12.62 29.27
CA PRO A 264 -5.59 -11.85 30.40
C PRO A 264 -4.46 -11.10 31.10
N SER A 265 -4.79 -9.95 31.69
CA SER A 265 -3.88 -9.21 32.57
C SER A 265 -3.83 -9.88 33.94
N ALA A 266 -2.69 -9.76 34.62
CA ALA A 266 -2.52 -10.18 36.00
C ALA A 266 -3.63 -9.63 36.92
N THR A 267 -4.18 -10.50 37.75
CA THR A 267 -5.17 -10.20 38.79
C THR A 267 -4.69 -10.75 40.12
N THR A 268 -5.25 -10.28 41.23
CA THR A 268 -4.89 -10.84 42.55
C THR A 268 -5.16 -12.34 42.63
N GLU A 269 -4.25 -13.07 43.26
CA GLU A 269 -4.38 -14.51 43.55
C GLU A 269 -5.73 -14.86 44.19
N ILE A 270 -6.30 -15.96 43.72
CA ILE A 270 -7.37 -16.69 44.37
C ILE A 270 -6.93 -18.13 44.56
N CYS A 271 -7.38 -18.75 45.65
CA CYS A 271 -7.07 -20.15 45.94
C CYS A 271 -7.81 -21.09 44.95
N ASP A 272 -7.28 -21.21 43.74
CA ASP A 272 -7.80 -22.04 42.64
C ASP A 272 -6.73 -22.92 41.98
N GLY A 273 -5.48 -22.84 42.45
CA GLY A 273 -4.36 -23.65 41.96
C GLY A 273 -3.75 -23.09 40.68
N LEU A 274 -4.15 -21.89 40.26
CA LEU A 274 -3.61 -21.16 39.12
C LEU A 274 -2.74 -20.00 39.63
N ASP A 275 -1.96 -19.43 38.73
CA ASP A 275 -1.11 -18.26 38.97
C ASP A 275 -1.80 -17.07 38.27
N ASN A 276 -2.67 -16.38 39.02
CA ASN A 276 -3.53 -15.32 38.51
C ASN A 276 -2.80 -13.98 38.44
N ASP A 277 -1.81 -13.75 39.31
CA ASP A 277 -1.00 -12.54 39.34
C ASP A 277 0.27 -12.63 38.48
N CYS A 278 0.53 -13.83 37.96
CA CYS A 278 1.52 -14.14 36.95
C CYS A 278 2.95 -13.89 37.42
N ASP A 279 3.22 -14.15 38.69
CA ASP A 279 4.54 -14.06 39.29
C ASP A 279 5.36 -15.38 39.21
N GLY A 280 4.71 -16.46 38.76
CA GLY A 280 5.29 -17.78 38.57
C GLY A 280 5.04 -18.75 39.73
N VAL A 281 4.27 -18.36 40.74
CA VAL A 281 3.92 -19.19 41.90
C VAL A 281 2.42 -19.13 42.15
N ALA A 282 1.72 -20.24 41.92
CA ALA A 282 0.29 -20.34 42.19
C ALA A 282 -0.04 -20.15 43.68
N ASP A 283 -1.14 -19.45 43.96
CA ASP A 283 -1.77 -19.23 45.26
C ASP A 283 -0.90 -18.54 46.34
N ASN A 284 0.19 -17.86 45.97
CA ASN A 284 1.19 -17.34 46.93
C ASN A 284 0.84 -15.98 47.61
N GLY A 285 -0.36 -15.46 47.35
CA GLY A 285 -0.79 -14.13 47.80
C GLY A 285 -2.31 -13.98 47.96
N THR A 286 -3.03 -15.08 48.21
CA THR A 286 -4.49 -15.05 48.30
C THR A 286 -4.95 -14.10 49.41
N PRO A 287 -5.82 -13.10 49.12
CA PRO A 287 -6.26 -12.15 50.12
C PRO A 287 -7.05 -12.82 51.24
N ALA A 288 -6.81 -12.40 52.48
CA ALA A 288 -7.59 -12.87 53.63
C ALA A 288 -9.10 -12.67 53.41
N ALA A 289 -9.52 -11.60 52.72
CA ALA A 289 -10.92 -11.36 52.37
C ALA A 289 -11.59 -12.48 51.54
N LEU A 290 -10.81 -13.35 50.90
CA LEU A 290 -11.28 -14.47 50.09
C LEU A 290 -11.29 -15.80 50.85
N GLY A 291 -10.96 -15.78 52.14
CA GLY A 291 -11.18 -16.92 53.02
C GLY A 291 -9.92 -17.51 53.62
N GLU A 292 -8.71 -17.07 53.24
CA GLU A 292 -7.45 -17.49 53.86
C GLU A 292 -7.21 -16.75 55.19
N GLY A 293 -6.53 -17.39 56.15
CA GLY A 293 -6.18 -16.78 57.45
C GLY A 293 -7.33 -16.65 58.45
N TYR A 294 -8.53 -17.16 58.13
CA TYR A 294 -9.67 -17.14 59.05
C TYR A 294 -9.67 -18.34 60.00
N PRO A 295 -10.12 -18.16 61.26
CA PRO A 295 -10.25 -19.25 62.20
C PRO A 295 -11.31 -20.25 61.75
N CYS A 296 -11.00 -21.54 61.87
CA CYS A 296 -11.87 -22.64 61.49
C CYS A 296 -11.74 -23.80 62.51
N THR A 297 -12.60 -24.82 62.38
CA THR A 297 -12.51 -26.04 63.19
C THR A 297 -12.07 -27.19 62.30
N THR A 298 -10.99 -27.86 62.67
CA THR A 298 -10.47 -29.02 61.96
C THR A 298 -11.38 -30.24 62.16
N GLY A 299 -11.23 -31.26 61.31
CA GLY A 299 -12.10 -32.45 61.34
C GLY A 299 -12.03 -33.28 62.64
N ASP A 300 -10.99 -33.09 63.45
CA ASP A 300 -10.81 -33.67 64.79
C ASP A 300 -11.37 -32.78 65.92
N GLY A 301 -12.00 -31.64 65.59
CA GLY A 301 -12.61 -30.72 66.55
C GLY A 301 -11.65 -29.72 67.17
N GLY A 302 -10.40 -29.67 66.72
CA GLY A 302 -9.40 -28.69 67.16
C GLY A 302 -9.57 -27.31 66.51
N PRO A 303 -8.96 -26.25 67.08
CA PRO A 303 -8.85 -24.97 66.41
C PRO A 303 -7.87 -25.05 65.22
N GLY A 304 -8.24 -24.43 64.11
CA GLY A 304 -7.40 -24.31 62.92
C GLY A 304 -7.50 -22.93 62.28
N VAL A 305 -6.73 -22.73 61.22
CA VAL A 305 -6.81 -21.56 60.35
C VAL A 305 -6.98 -22.06 58.91
N SER A 306 -7.78 -21.35 58.11
CA SER A 306 -7.93 -21.64 56.70
C SER A 306 -6.65 -21.26 55.95
N ASP A 307 -6.14 -22.20 55.16
CA ASP A 307 -4.92 -22.07 54.38
C ASP A 307 -5.18 -22.58 52.96
N CYS A 308 -4.49 -22.03 51.97
CA CYS A 308 -4.64 -22.51 50.60
C CYS A 308 -3.73 -23.72 50.36
N VAL A 309 -4.34 -24.88 50.13
CA VAL A 309 -3.62 -26.13 49.90
C VAL A 309 -4.11 -26.75 48.60
N ASP A 310 -3.21 -26.88 47.64
CA ASP A 310 -3.47 -27.48 46.32
C ASP A 310 -4.69 -26.85 45.60
N GLY A 311 -4.80 -25.51 45.62
CA GLY A 311 -5.89 -24.77 44.97
C GLY A 311 -7.25 -24.90 45.67
N ALA A 312 -7.26 -25.26 46.95
CA ALA A 312 -8.47 -25.30 47.76
C ALA A 312 -8.22 -24.75 49.17
N LEU A 313 -9.17 -23.97 49.69
CA LEU A 313 -9.15 -23.52 51.08
C LEU A 313 -9.40 -24.71 52.00
N VAL A 314 -8.38 -25.08 52.78
CA VAL A 314 -8.40 -26.19 53.73
C VAL A 314 -8.19 -25.64 55.14
N CYS A 315 -8.93 -26.17 56.12
CA CYS A 315 -8.68 -25.87 57.52
C CYS A 315 -7.48 -26.68 58.03
N VAL A 316 -6.36 -26.02 58.31
CA VAL A 316 -5.14 -26.67 58.82
C VAL A 316 -4.97 -26.40 60.32
N PRO A 317 -4.39 -27.34 61.10
CA PRO A 317 -4.14 -27.13 62.53
C PRO A 317 -3.20 -25.94 62.76
N HIS A 318 -3.64 -24.96 63.56
CA HIS A 318 -2.79 -23.84 63.94
C HIS A 318 -1.96 -24.21 65.17
N ASN A 319 -0.78 -24.80 64.95
CA ASN A 319 0.17 -25.05 66.03
C ASN A 319 0.79 -23.70 66.43
N GLY A 320 0.26 -23.08 67.49
CA GLY A 320 0.70 -21.77 67.99
C GLY A 320 2.12 -21.77 68.55
N SER A 321 3.14 -21.78 67.68
CA SER A 321 4.54 -21.56 68.08
C SER A 321 5.29 -20.49 67.28
N ASP A 322 4.70 -19.89 66.25
CA ASP A 322 5.27 -18.72 65.58
C ASP A 322 4.32 -17.52 65.76
N GLY A 323 4.91 -16.35 66.06
CA GLY A 323 4.26 -15.16 66.61
C GLY A 323 2.88 -14.87 66.03
N GLY A 324 1.91 -14.72 66.94
CA GLY A 324 0.50 -14.53 66.59
C GLY A 324 0.24 -13.35 65.64
N PRO A 325 -0.96 -13.27 65.07
CA PRO A 325 -1.40 -12.06 64.41
C PRO A 325 -1.26 -10.94 65.43
N GLY A 326 -0.51 -9.90 65.07
CA GLY A 326 -0.51 -8.65 65.82
C GLY A 326 -1.94 -8.29 66.12
N ASP A 327 -2.16 -7.95 67.39
CA ASP A 327 -3.44 -7.56 67.97
C ASP A 327 -4.35 -6.91 66.91
N VAL A 328 -5.43 -7.61 66.55
CA VAL A 328 -6.60 -6.90 66.02
C VAL A 328 -6.98 -5.94 67.14
N PRO A 329 -6.92 -4.60 66.95
CA PRO A 329 -7.19 -3.68 68.04
C PRO A 329 -8.62 -3.93 68.51
N THR A 330 -8.78 -4.42 69.74
CA THR A 330 -10.05 -4.30 70.43
C THR A 330 -10.25 -2.82 70.77
N PRO A 331 -11.48 -2.28 70.71
CA PRO A 331 -11.74 -0.85 70.95
C PRO A 331 -11.45 -0.31 72.36
N ASP A 332 -10.78 -1.06 73.25
CA ASP A 332 -10.84 -0.82 74.70
C ASP A 332 -9.52 -0.33 75.35
N ASP A 333 -8.45 -0.07 74.61
CA ASP A 333 -7.21 0.50 75.16
C ASP A 333 -7.21 2.04 75.21
N ALA A 334 -8.16 2.60 75.96
CA ALA A 334 -8.12 3.99 76.40
C ALA A 334 -7.23 4.13 77.65
N GLY A 335 -5.91 4.19 77.44
CA GLY A 335 -4.90 4.40 78.50
C GLY A 335 -4.44 5.85 78.66
N ASP A 336 -4.88 6.46 79.78
CA ASP A 336 -4.26 7.50 80.65
C ASP A 336 -3.30 8.58 80.07
N PRO A 337 -3.69 9.89 80.07
CA PRO A 337 -2.91 10.99 79.51
C PRO A 337 -1.97 11.67 80.53
N ARG A 338 -1.15 10.93 81.28
CA ARG A 338 -0.23 11.54 82.27
C ARG A 338 1.17 10.94 82.31
N ASP A 339 1.88 10.98 81.18
CA ASP A 339 3.33 11.16 81.22
C ASP A 339 3.77 12.15 80.14
N GLY A 340 4.14 13.35 80.59
CA GLY A 340 4.72 14.38 79.78
C GLY A 340 6.23 14.30 79.86
N ASP A 341 6.88 14.04 78.72
CA ASP A 341 8.20 14.59 78.46
C ASP A 341 8.13 15.42 77.16
N VAL A 342 8.46 16.70 77.32
CA VAL A 342 8.42 17.72 76.29
C VAL A 342 9.85 17.90 75.82
N SER A 343 10.15 17.46 74.59
CA SER A 343 11.23 18.05 73.81
C SER A 343 10.69 18.56 72.49
N ARG A 344 10.53 19.88 72.47
CA ARG A 344 10.31 20.71 71.29
C ARG A 344 11.55 20.66 70.41
N ASP A 345 11.37 20.40 69.12
CA ASP A 345 11.85 21.29 68.07
C ASP A 345 10.91 21.20 66.86
N GLY A 346 10.74 22.35 66.23
CA GLY A 346 9.51 22.77 65.56
C GLY A 346 9.22 22.15 64.19
N GLY A 347 7.92 22.05 63.91
CA GLY A 347 7.33 21.71 62.61
C GLY A 347 7.38 22.86 61.58
N PRO A 348 6.42 22.99 60.63
CA PRO A 348 5.07 22.42 60.65
C PRO A 348 4.72 21.50 59.47
N ASP A 349 4.04 20.41 59.82
CA ASP A 349 2.69 20.01 59.40
C ASP A 349 2.19 20.28 57.96
N VAL A 350 2.07 19.15 57.24
CA VAL A 350 0.94 18.59 56.46
C VAL A 350 -0.03 19.52 55.72
N ILE A 351 -0.40 19.11 54.49
CA ILE A 351 -1.80 18.91 54.02
C ILE A 351 -1.77 18.06 52.74
N TYR A 352 -2.58 16.99 52.71
CA TYR A 352 -2.91 16.20 51.52
C TYR A 352 -3.91 16.95 50.63
N VAL A 353 -3.72 16.91 49.32
CA VAL A 353 -4.75 17.28 48.33
C VAL A 353 -4.91 16.14 47.33
N TYR A 354 -6.13 15.62 47.24
CA TYR A 354 -6.61 14.69 46.22
C TYR A 354 -6.61 15.36 44.84
N ILE A 355 -6.19 14.63 43.80
CA ILE A 355 -6.54 14.98 42.42
C ILE A 355 -7.27 13.77 41.81
N GLU A 356 -8.58 13.93 41.66
CA GLU A 356 -9.40 13.14 40.75
C GLU A 356 -9.12 13.58 39.30
N GLY A 357 -9.17 12.63 38.37
CA GLY A 357 -9.75 12.86 37.04
C GLY A 357 -8.84 13.37 35.92
N ASP A 358 -8.79 12.55 34.87
CA ASP A 358 -8.75 12.93 33.45
C ASP A 358 -7.42 13.24 32.75
N GLY A 359 -6.91 12.19 32.08
CA GLY A 359 -6.82 12.19 30.61
C GLY A 359 -5.61 12.87 29.98
N CYS A 360 -4.64 12.06 29.55
CA CYS A 360 -3.67 12.48 28.52
C CYS A 360 -4.36 12.46 27.14
N GLY A 361 -5.04 13.56 26.79
CA GLY A 361 -5.50 13.84 25.43
C GLY A 361 -4.45 14.65 24.67
N CYS A 362 -3.88 14.08 23.61
CA CYS A 362 -3.11 14.83 22.63
C CYS A 362 -4.07 15.66 21.76
N ARG A 363 -4.06 16.99 21.91
CA ARG A 363 -4.73 17.91 20.97
C ARG A 363 -3.80 19.06 20.57
N VAL A 364 -3.63 19.19 19.26
CA VAL A 364 -2.93 20.25 18.53
C VAL A 364 -3.44 21.65 18.91
N PRO A 365 -2.56 22.66 19.11
CA PRO A 365 -3.02 24.03 19.28
C PRO A 365 -3.29 24.68 17.92
N ALA A 366 -4.55 25.00 17.67
CA ALA A 366 -4.95 26.02 16.70
C ALA A 366 -5.19 27.36 17.42
N GLY A 367 -4.38 28.36 17.07
CA GLY A 367 -4.78 29.76 16.92
C GLY A 367 -4.83 30.66 18.16
N SER A 368 -4.14 31.80 18.09
CA SER A 368 -4.72 33.07 18.52
C SER A 368 -4.07 34.26 17.80
N GLY A 369 -4.91 35.04 17.13
CA GLY A 369 -4.55 36.36 16.62
C GLY A 369 -4.61 37.40 17.75
N GLY A 370 -3.96 38.54 17.50
CA GLY A 370 -4.02 39.72 18.35
C GLY A 370 -3.50 40.94 17.60
N SER A 371 -4.44 41.75 17.11
CA SER A 371 -4.26 43.03 16.42
C SER A 371 -3.60 44.12 17.26
N ALA A 372 -2.84 45.02 16.61
CA ALA A 372 -2.81 46.46 16.93
C ALA A 372 -2.26 47.32 15.77
N LEU A 373 -3.17 48.07 15.12
CA LEU A 373 -3.11 49.51 14.77
C LEU A 373 -2.01 50.10 13.83
N LEU A 374 -2.37 50.26 12.53
CA LEU A 374 -2.51 51.48 11.67
C LEU A 374 -1.79 52.82 12.03
N PRO A 375 -1.71 53.85 11.14
CA PRO A 375 -1.78 53.92 9.65
C PRO A 375 -0.77 54.92 8.99
N LEU A 376 -0.65 54.96 7.65
CA LEU A 376 -0.51 56.24 6.93
C LEU A 376 -1.00 56.17 5.46
N LEU A 377 -1.88 57.12 5.14
CA LEU A 377 -2.40 57.70 3.87
C LEU A 377 -1.89 57.13 2.52
N ALA A 378 -2.74 56.67 1.60
CA ALA A 378 -3.74 57.38 0.75
C ALA A 378 -3.14 58.06 -0.50
N LEU A 379 -3.50 57.58 -1.71
CA LEU A 379 -3.81 58.40 -2.88
C LEU A 379 -4.43 57.57 -4.04
N LEU A 380 -5.76 57.70 -4.14
CA LEU A 380 -6.60 57.92 -5.33
C LEU A 380 -6.24 57.27 -6.69
N ALA A 381 -7.20 56.46 -7.17
CA ALA A 381 -7.44 56.09 -8.59
C ALA A 381 -7.97 57.31 -9.40
N PRO A 382 -8.54 57.17 -10.63
CA PRO A 382 -8.42 56.16 -11.70
C PRO A 382 -8.13 56.83 -13.07
N LEU A 383 -8.03 56.06 -14.17
CA LEU A 383 -8.67 56.43 -15.46
C LEU A 383 -8.60 55.31 -16.50
N ALA A 384 -9.79 54.90 -16.92
CA ALA A 384 -10.04 54.10 -18.11
C ALA A 384 -9.81 54.92 -19.40
N ARG A 385 -9.28 54.30 -20.46
CA ARG A 385 -9.97 54.14 -21.77
C ARG A 385 -9.03 53.66 -22.91
N ARG A 386 -9.52 52.58 -23.54
CA ARG A 386 -9.70 52.34 -24.99
C ARG A 386 -8.52 52.51 -25.98
N ARG A 387 -8.33 51.40 -26.71
CA ARG A 387 -8.13 51.23 -28.16
C ARG A 387 -6.90 51.93 -28.80
N ARG A 388 -5.99 51.11 -29.30
CA ARG A 388 -5.90 50.84 -30.75
C ARG A 388 -5.75 49.35 -30.99
#